data_AF-A0A976IJ02-F1
#
_entry.id   AF-A0A976IJ02-F1
#
_cell.length_a   1.000
_cell.length_b   1.000
_cell.length_c   1.000
_cell.angle_alpha   90.00
_cell.angle_beta   90.00
_cell.angle_gamma   90.00
#
_symmetry.space_group_name_H-M   'P 1'
#
loop_
_entity.id
_entity.type
_entity.pdbx_description
1 polymer ?
#
loop_
_entity_poly.entity_id
_entity_poly.type
_entity_poly.pdbx_seq_one_letter_code
_entity_poly.pdbx_strand_id
1 'polypeptide(L)'
;MSEAAGSEKIMYTTATGAFFGVAIGSVETVWAIPKLGAKLPKLSNQLKHLGARSLVFAAVGCIYSTGEYVAAKIRQKEDSINAGVGGALVGVVPGIVKQSMRVGVGAGVVAAAAMTAATFWQSSQDSPFEKYATARKADRN
;
A
#
# COMPACT_ATOMS: atom_id res chain seq x y z
N MET A 1 8.39 -13.40 -18.27
CA MET A 1 7.74 -12.08 -18.39
C MET A 1 7.79 -11.37 -17.05
N SER A 2 8.40 -10.18 -16.87
CA SER A 2 8.33 -9.60 -15.52
C SER A 2 8.57 -8.11 -15.34
N GLU A 3 9.27 -7.40 -16.23
CA GLU A 3 9.70 -6.03 -15.89
C GLU A 3 8.61 -4.97 -16.12
N ALA A 4 7.86 -5.08 -17.23
CA ALA A 4 6.80 -4.13 -17.57
C ALA A 4 5.56 -4.24 -16.64
N ALA A 5 5.19 -5.45 -16.21
CA ALA A 5 4.05 -5.64 -15.29
C ALA A 5 4.39 -5.25 -13.84
N GLY A 6 5.65 -5.34 -13.45
CA GLY A 6 6.11 -4.97 -12.10
C GLY A 6 6.08 -3.47 -11.88
N SER A 7 6.65 -2.69 -12.82
CA SER A 7 6.66 -1.23 -12.74
C SER A 7 5.24 -0.63 -12.81
N GLU A 8 4.38 -1.20 -13.64
CA GLU A 8 2.97 -0.81 -13.74
C GLU A 8 2.21 -1.09 -12.44
N LYS A 9 2.38 -2.27 -11.83
CA LYS A 9 1.82 -2.61 -10.52
C LYS A 9 2.31 -1.65 -9.43
N ILE A 10 3.61 -1.35 -9.41
CA ILE A 10 4.19 -0.40 -8.45
C ILE A 10 3.60 1.00 -8.64
N MET A 11 3.46 1.46 -9.89
CA MET A 11 2.87 2.76 -10.19
C MET A 11 1.41 2.83 -9.72
N TYR A 12 0.60 1.82 -10.02
CA TYR A 12 -0.81 1.79 -9.60
C TYR A 12 -0.96 1.74 -8.08
N THR A 13 -0.24 0.86 -7.38
CA THR A 13 -0.35 0.78 -5.92
C THR A 13 0.16 2.06 -5.24
N THR A 14 1.19 2.68 -5.79
CA THR A 14 1.70 3.98 -5.30
C THR A 14 0.69 5.09 -5.53
N ALA A 15 0.08 5.17 -6.72
CA ALA A 15 -0.94 6.16 -7.03
C ALA A 15 -2.17 5.99 -6.13
N THR A 16 -2.68 4.76 -5.99
CA THR A 16 -3.80 4.47 -5.08
C THR A 16 -3.44 4.83 -3.63
N GLY A 17 -2.24 4.51 -3.17
CA GLY A 17 -1.75 4.93 -1.85
C GLY A 17 -1.72 6.45 -1.69
N ALA A 18 -1.21 7.18 -2.68
CA ALA A 18 -1.18 8.64 -2.68
C ALA A 18 -2.59 9.25 -2.58
N PHE A 19 -3.56 8.72 -3.32
CA PHE A 19 -4.96 9.13 -3.27
C PHE A 19 -5.58 8.88 -1.89
N PHE A 20 -5.38 7.69 -1.31
CA PHE A 20 -5.85 7.40 0.04
C PHE A 20 -5.23 8.33 1.09
N GLY A 21 -3.94 8.66 0.95
CA GLY A 21 -3.28 9.60 1.84
C GLY A 21 -3.81 11.03 1.73
N VAL A 22 -4.20 11.46 0.51
CA VAL A 22 -4.88 12.75 0.32
C VAL A 22 -6.28 12.73 0.94
N ALA A 23 -7.04 11.66 0.76
CA ALA A 23 -8.39 11.54 1.31
C ALA A 23 -8.41 11.52 2.85
N ILE A 24 -7.49 10.77 3.47
CA ILE A 24 -7.37 10.75 4.94
C ILE A 24 -6.85 12.11 5.43
N GLY A 25 -5.86 12.68 4.74
CA GLY A 25 -5.33 14.00 5.06
C GLY A 25 -6.41 15.08 5.00
N SER A 26 -7.33 15.02 4.04
CA SER A 26 -8.40 16.01 3.92
C SER A 26 -9.37 15.92 5.09
N VAL A 27 -9.76 14.71 5.49
CA VAL A 27 -10.59 14.49 6.68
C VAL A 27 -9.87 15.03 7.92
N GLU A 28 -8.61 14.65 8.16
CA GLU A 28 -7.87 15.16 9.31
C GLU A 28 -7.75 16.69 9.33
N THR A 29 -7.61 17.34 8.16
CA THR A 29 -7.57 18.81 8.10
C THR A 29 -8.89 19.47 8.50
N VAL A 30 -10.03 18.84 8.21
CA VAL A 30 -11.35 19.33 8.65
C VAL A 30 -11.49 19.22 10.17
N TRP A 31 -11.00 18.12 10.75
CA TRP A 31 -11.10 17.86 12.19
C TRP A 31 -10.07 18.64 13.02
N ALA A 32 -8.98 19.08 12.40
CA ALA A 32 -7.92 19.87 13.03
C ALA A 32 -8.22 21.37 13.09
N ILE A 33 -9.34 21.86 12.55
CA ILE A 33 -9.70 23.28 12.60
C ILE A 33 -9.99 23.66 14.06
N PRO A 34 -9.20 24.55 14.68
CA PRO A 34 -9.49 25.02 16.03
C PRO A 34 -10.82 25.80 16.02
N LYS A 35 -11.72 25.48 16.96
CA LYS A 35 -13.00 26.18 17.10
C LYS A 35 -12.77 27.68 17.34
N LEU A 36 -13.61 28.50 16.72
CA LEU A 36 -13.63 29.98 16.63
C LEU A 36 -12.66 30.73 17.58
N GLY A 37 -11.67 31.42 16.99
CA GLY A 37 -10.90 32.48 17.66
C GLY A 37 -9.38 32.46 17.43
N ALA A 38 -8.80 31.33 17.02
CA ALA A 38 -7.37 31.22 16.74
C ALA A 38 -7.08 31.40 15.24
N LYS A 39 -6.01 32.15 14.90
CA LYS A 39 -5.52 32.41 13.53
C LYS A 39 -5.65 31.15 12.66
N LEU A 40 -6.45 31.25 11.58
CA LEU A 40 -6.57 30.20 10.56
C LEU A 40 -5.17 29.73 10.14
N PRO A 41 -4.88 28.43 10.22
CA PRO A 41 -3.61 27.90 9.75
C PRO A 41 -3.46 28.26 8.27
N LYS A 42 -2.30 28.79 7.88
CA LYS A 42 -2.02 29.13 6.48
C LYS A 42 -2.27 27.89 5.60
N LEU A 43 -2.91 28.09 4.45
CA LEU A 43 -3.13 27.04 3.43
C LEU A 43 -1.85 26.24 3.15
N SER A 44 -0.68 26.89 3.18
CA SER A 44 0.62 26.24 2.99
C SER A 44 0.95 25.19 4.06
N ASN A 45 0.52 25.38 5.31
CA ASN A 45 0.73 24.39 6.37
C ASN A 45 -0.24 23.21 6.22
N GLN A 46 -1.48 23.46 5.79
CA GLN A 46 -2.44 22.41 5.48
C GLN A 46 -1.97 21.56 4.29
N LEU A 47 -1.49 22.21 3.21
CA LEU A 47 -0.96 21.52 2.04
C LEU A 47 0.29 20.69 2.36
N LYS A 48 1.16 21.17 3.25
CA LYS A 48 2.31 20.40 3.75
C LYS A 48 1.87 19.16 4.54
N HIS A 49 0.86 19.29 5.40
CA HIS A 49 0.32 18.15 6.15
C HIS A 49 -0.33 17.11 5.23
N LEU A 50 -1.13 17.57 4.26
CA LEU A 50 -1.78 16.73 3.26
C LEU A 50 -0.75 16.01 2.38
N GLY A 51 0.25 16.76 1.89
CA GLY A 51 1.34 16.24 1.06
C GLY A 51 2.21 15.24 1.81
N ALA A 52 2.54 15.51 3.08
CA ALA A 52 3.29 14.56 3.91
C ALA A 52 2.51 13.26 4.12
N ARG A 53 1.19 13.32 4.37
CA ARG A 53 0.33 12.13 4.48
C ARG A 53 0.30 11.36 3.16
N SER A 54 0.03 12.06 2.06
CA SER A 54 0.01 11.47 0.70
C SER A 54 1.31 10.73 0.39
N LEU A 55 2.46 11.35 0.67
CA LEU A 55 3.78 10.77 0.45
C LEU A 55 3.99 9.51 1.31
N VAL A 56 3.58 9.54 2.58
CA VAL A 56 3.68 8.38 3.47
C VAL A 56 2.86 7.20 2.94
N PHE A 57 1.61 7.42 2.53
CA PHE A 57 0.78 6.35 1.97
C PHE A 57 1.24 5.90 0.57
N ALA A 58 1.81 6.79 -0.23
CA ALA A 58 2.46 6.43 -1.49
C ALA A 58 3.69 5.53 -1.26
N ALA A 59 4.54 5.88 -0.29
CA ALA A 59 5.71 5.08 0.09
C ALA A 59 5.30 3.69 0.59
N VAL A 60 4.22 3.59 1.36
CA VAL A 60 3.62 2.31 1.75
C VAL A 60 3.21 1.48 0.52
N GLY A 61 2.49 2.09 -0.44
CA GLY A 61 2.07 1.42 -1.67
C GLY A 61 3.23 0.92 -2.55
N CYS A 62 4.33 1.68 -2.58
CA CYS A 62 5.55 1.33 -3.30
C CYS A 62 6.33 0.19 -2.61
N ILE A 63 6.51 0.25 -1.29
CA ILE A 63 7.20 -0.78 -0.52
C ILE A 63 6.44 -2.10 -0.56
N TYR A 64 5.10 -2.04 -0.47
CA TYR A 64 4.24 -3.22 -0.59
C TYR A 64 4.46 -3.94 -1.91
N SER A 65 4.28 -3.23 -3.04
CA SER A 65 4.34 -3.84 -4.38
C SER A 65 5.75 -4.29 -4.73
N THR A 66 6.78 -3.54 -4.32
CA THR A 66 8.18 -3.95 -4.50
C THR A 66 8.47 -5.22 -3.68
N GLY A 67 8.03 -5.28 -2.42
CA GLY A 67 8.21 -6.44 -1.57
C GLY A 67 7.51 -7.69 -2.09
N GLU A 68 6.28 -7.54 -2.56
CA GLU A 68 5.49 -8.61 -3.18
C GLU A 68 6.15 -9.09 -4.48
N TYR A 69 6.60 -8.17 -5.34
CA TYR A 69 7.25 -8.50 -6.61
C TYR A 69 8.57 -9.24 -6.42
N VAL A 70 9.41 -8.81 -5.46
CA VAL A 70 10.67 -9.49 -5.12
C VAL A 70 10.39 -10.88 -4.54
N ALA A 71 9.38 -11.02 -3.68
CA ALA A 71 8.99 -12.32 -3.12
C ALA A 71 8.49 -13.29 -4.21
N ALA A 72 7.66 -12.81 -5.12
CA ALA A 72 7.17 -13.58 -6.26
C ALA A 72 8.32 -14.02 -7.19
N LYS A 73 9.28 -13.12 -7.45
CA LYS A 73 10.49 -13.41 -8.24
C LYS A 73 11.36 -14.51 -7.64
N ILE A 74 11.54 -14.51 -6.32
CA ILE A 74 12.38 -15.51 -5.63
C ILE A 74 11.68 -16.88 -5.59
N ARG A 75 10.36 -16.92 -5.35
CA ARG A 75 9.62 -18.19 -5.19
C ARG A 75 9.04 -18.74 -6.49
N GLN A 76 9.02 -17.96 -7.57
CA GLN A 76 8.39 -18.32 -8.86
C GLN A 76 6.94 -18.81 -8.71
N LYS A 77 6.24 -18.31 -7.67
CA LYS A 77 4.85 -18.63 -7.36
C LYS A 77 4.15 -17.37 -6.87
N GLU A 78 2.91 -17.17 -7.31
CA GLU A 78 2.01 -16.11 -6.86
C GLU A 78 1.10 -16.66 -5.76
N ASP A 79 1.55 -16.57 -4.50
CA ASP A 79 0.82 -17.09 -3.33
C ASP A 79 0.46 -15.96 -2.35
N SER A 80 -0.59 -16.16 -1.54
CA SER A 80 -1.03 -15.22 -0.49
C SER A 80 0.06 -14.87 0.53
N ILE A 81 1.07 -15.74 0.68
CA ILE A 81 2.25 -15.49 1.53
C ILE A 81 3.11 -14.34 0.99
N ASN A 82 3.20 -14.15 -0.33
CA ASN A 82 3.97 -13.05 -0.92
C ASN A 82 3.34 -11.69 -0.60
N ALA A 83 2.01 -11.62 -0.63
CA ALA A 83 1.25 -10.45 -0.18
C ALA A 83 1.46 -10.19 1.33
N GLY A 84 1.64 -11.24 2.13
CA GLY A 84 2.04 -11.14 3.53
C GLY A 84 3.42 -10.54 3.75
N VAL A 85 4.40 -10.94 2.93
CA VAL A 85 5.77 -10.37 2.99
C VAL A 85 5.76 -8.89 2.59
N GLY A 86 5.05 -8.53 1.52
CA GLY A 86 4.83 -7.13 1.14
C GLY A 86 4.15 -6.33 2.26
N GLY A 87 3.11 -6.89 2.88
CA GLY A 87 2.39 -6.28 4.01
C GLY A 87 3.25 -6.12 5.27
N ALA A 88 4.14 -7.08 5.56
CA ALA A 88 5.07 -6.97 6.68
C ALA A 88 6.07 -5.82 6.49
N LEU A 89 6.59 -5.66 5.27
CA LEU A 89 7.56 -4.61 4.92
C LEU A 89 6.97 -3.20 5.00
N VAL A 90 5.66 -3.05 4.74
CA VAL A 90 4.95 -1.78 4.90
C VAL A 90 5.11 -1.20 6.32
N GLY A 91 5.23 -2.04 7.36
CA GLY A 91 5.39 -1.63 8.75
C GLY A 91 6.64 -0.77 9.02
N VAL A 92 7.64 -0.80 8.14
CA VAL A 92 8.83 0.06 8.24
C VAL A 92 8.46 1.54 8.11
N VAL A 93 7.51 1.89 7.25
CA VAL A 93 7.11 3.29 7.02
C VAL A 93 6.50 3.94 8.27
N PRO A 94 5.44 3.40 8.91
CA PRO A 94 4.91 3.97 10.14
C PRO A 94 5.93 3.88 11.29
N GLY A 95 6.82 2.89 11.29
CA GLY A 95 7.93 2.80 12.24
C GLY A 95 8.89 3.99 12.16
N ILE A 96 9.27 4.40 10.94
CA ILE A 96 10.10 5.58 10.69
C ILE A 96 9.32 6.86 11.02
N VAL A 97 8.08 6.99 10.56
CA VAL A 97 7.26 8.20 10.74
C VAL A 97 6.96 8.48 12.22
N LYS A 98 6.67 7.43 13.01
CA LYS A 98 6.39 7.55 14.45
C LYS A 98 7.65 7.39 15.32
N GLN A 99 8.82 7.16 14.71
CA GLN A 99 10.08 6.82 15.37
C GLN A 99 9.91 5.76 16.47
N SER A 100 9.07 4.76 16.23
CA SER A 100 8.71 3.76 17.23
C SER A 100 8.69 2.37 16.62
N MET A 101 9.61 1.54 17.10
CA MET A 101 9.73 0.14 16.67
C MET A 101 8.47 -0.67 17.00
N ARG A 102 7.80 -0.37 18.12
CA ARG A 102 6.54 -1.03 18.50
C ARG A 102 5.42 -0.75 17.50
N VAL A 103 5.31 0.50 17.05
CA VAL A 103 4.32 0.91 16.05
C VAL A 103 4.64 0.29 14.70
N GLY A 104 5.92 0.24 14.33
CA GLY A 104 6.35 -0.39 13.07
C GLY A 104 6.06 -1.88 13.02
N VAL A 105 6.43 -2.63 14.06
CA VAL A 105 6.19 -4.08 14.15
C VAL A 105 4.69 -4.37 14.22
N GLY A 106 3.93 -3.64 15.05
CA GLY A 106 2.48 -3.83 15.15
C GLY A 106 1.77 -3.55 13.83
N ALA A 107 2.11 -2.45 13.16
CA ALA A 107 1.55 -2.12 11.86
C ALA A 107 1.94 -3.13 10.78
N GLY A 108 3.17 -3.64 10.79
CA GLY A 108 3.64 -4.67 9.87
C GLY A 108 2.90 -6.00 10.03
N VAL A 109 2.68 -6.47 11.27
CA VAL A 109 1.96 -7.72 11.53
C VAL A 109 0.49 -7.60 11.10
N VAL A 110 -0.17 -6.49 11.46
CA VAL A 110 -1.57 -6.26 11.07
C VAL A 110 -1.71 -6.13 9.55
N ALA A 111 -0.80 -5.40 8.90
CA ALA A 111 -0.81 -5.26 7.44
C ALA A 111 -0.51 -6.59 6.73
N ALA A 112 0.42 -7.39 7.24
CA ALA A 112 0.69 -8.73 6.70
C ALA A 112 -0.54 -9.66 6.82
N ALA A 113 -1.19 -9.67 7.98
CA ALA A 113 -2.40 -10.46 8.20
C ALA A 113 -3.57 -10.00 7.32
N ALA A 114 -3.77 -8.68 7.19
CA ALA A 114 -4.83 -8.13 6.34
C ALA A 114 -4.59 -8.45 4.85
N MET A 115 -3.36 -8.30 4.37
CA MET A 115 -3.02 -8.55 2.97
C MET A 115 -3.08 -10.04 2.62
N THR A 116 -2.56 -10.93 3.49
CA THR A 116 -2.70 -12.39 3.30
C THR A 116 -4.16 -12.82 3.23
N ALA A 117 -5.00 -12.31 4.14
CA ALA A 117 -6.43 -12.61 4.15
C ALA A 117 -7.16 -12.06 2.92
N ALA A 118 -6.86 -10.82 2.51
CA ALA A 118 -7.45 -10.22 1.31
C ALA A 118 -7.09 -10.99 0.05
N THR A 119 -5.82 -11.35 -0.14
CA THR A 119 -5.38 -12.13 -1.30
C THR A 119 -5.95 -13.55 -1.27
N PHE A 120 -6.06 -14.17 -0.10
CA PHE A 120 -6.72 -15.47 0.05
C PHE A 120 -8.20 -15.40 -0.35
N TRP A 121 -8.92 -14.39 0.13
CA TRP A 121 -10.32 -14.18 -0.24
C TRP A 121 -10.47 -13.97 -1.75
N GLN A 122 -9.63 -13.14 -2.35
CA GLN A 122 -9.66 -12.88 -3.78
C GLN A 122 -9.39 -14.15 -4.60
N SER A 123 -8.42 -14.97 -4.18
CA SER A 123 -8.10 -16.25 -4.84
C SER A 123 -9.24 -17.29 -4.78
N SER A 124 -10.17 -17.13 -3.83
CA SER A 124 -11.37 -17.95 -3.68
C SER A 124 -12.52 -17.56 -4.61
N GLN A 125 -12.47 -16.35 -5.18
CA GLN A 125 -13.50 -15.83 -6.09
C GLN A 125 -13.18 -16.11 -7.58
N ASP A 126 -11.93 -16.39 -7.91
CA ASP A 126 -11.50 -16.64 -9.29
C ASP A 126 -12.06 -17.97 -9.83
N SER A 127 -12.81 -17.88 -10.93
CA SER A 127 -13.30 -19.06 -11.63
C SER A 127 -12.14 -19.85 -12.27
N PRO A 128 -12.26 -21.19 -12.42
CA PRO A 128 -11.20 -21.99 -13.05
C PRO A 128 -10.86 -21.49 -14.47
N PHE A 129 -11.87 -21.05 -15.22
CA PHE A 129 -11.70 -20.52 -16.57
C PHE A 129 -10.89 -19.23 -16.62
N GLU A 130 -11.05 -18.33 -15.64
CA GLU A 130 -10.21 -17.15 -15.52
C GLU A 130 -8.76 -17.54 -15.26
N LYS A 131 -8.50 -18.46 -14.31
CA LYS A 131 -7.14 -18.96 -14.02
C LYS A 131 -6.48 -19.56 -15.26
N TYR A 132 -7.22 -20.35 -16.05
CA TYR A 132 -6.73 -20.89 -17.32
C TYR A 132 -6.49 -19.79 -18.38
N ALA A 133 -7.36 -18.78 -18.46
CA ALA A 133 -7.21 -17.66 -19.39
C ALA A 133 -6.02 -16.77 -19.06
N THR A 134 -5.74 -16.50 -17.77
CA THR A 134 -4.55 -15.75 -17.33
C THR A 134 -3.28 -16.56 -17.56
N ALA A 135 -3.27 -17.86 -17.25
CA ALA A 135 -2.12 -18.73 -17.52
C ALA A 135 -1.75 -18.76 -19.01
N ARG A 136 -2.76 -18.90 -19.89
CA ARG A 136 -2.52 -18.93 -21.35
C ARG A 136 -2.11 -17.58 -21.92
N LYS A 137 -2.59 -16.46 -21.35
CA LYS A 137 -2.08 -15.12 -21.71
C LYS A 137 -0.64 -14.91 -21.26
N ALA A 138 -0.24 -15.51 -20.14
CA ALA A 138 1.13 -15.50 -19.63
C ALA A 138 2.09 -16.46 -20.37
N ASP A 139 1.59 -17.32 -21.26
CA ASP A 139 2.43 -18.12 -22.17
C ASP A 139 2.62 -17.45 -23.55
N ARG A 140 1.84 -16.41 -23.88
CA ARG A 140 1.74 -15.85 -25.25
C ARG A 140 2.48 -14.53 -25.47
N ASN A 141 3.14 -13.96 -24.46
CA ASN A 141 4.02 -12.78 -24.58
C ASN A 141 5.47 -13.14 -24.17
#